data_AF-B5W0S9-F1
#
_entry.id   AF-B5W0S9-F1
#
_cell.length_a   1.000
_cell.length_b   1.000
_cell.length_c   1.000
_cell.angle_alpha   90.00
_cell.angle_beta   90.00
_cell.angle_gamma   90.00
#
_symmetry.space_group_name_H-M   'P 1'
#
loop_
_entity.id
_entity.type
_entity.pdbx_description
1 polymer ?
#
loop_
_entity_poly.entity_id
_entity_poly.type
_entity_poly.pdbx_seq_one_letter_code
_entity_poly.pdbx_strand_id
1 'polypeptide(L)'
;MALAPGLRSFLVGYDGESITEFATNDISKINRLCYHVDVLMSQISQCQIKRKRYRMRKASHRMRERIRKLVDDLHKKVAHVLVNHYKLIFLPTFNSSEMVVKYRRKLNSKSARHLLTWSHYIFSKRLMQQAERKGVLVVRAEGKLYL
;
A
#
# COMPACT_ATOMS: atom_id res chain seq x y z
N MET A 1 -17.61 -7.91 6.12
CA MET A 1 -16.20 -7.55 6.42
C MET A 1 -15.99 -6.06 6.22
N ALA A 2 -15.65 -5.32 7.28
CA ALA A 2 -15.26 -3.92 7.22
C ALA A 2 -13.75 -3.78 7.15
N LEU A 3 -13.25 -2.93 6.26
CA LEU A 3 -11.82 -2.77 6.01
C LEU A 3 -11.32 -1.41 6.48
N ALA A 4 -10.07 -1.34 6.92
CA ALA A 4 -9.38 -0.11 7.30
C ALA A 4 -7.91 -0.16 6.85
N PRO A 5 -7.30 0.98 6.47
CA PRO A 5 -5.87 1.03 6.18
C PRO A 5 -5.08 0.75 7.47
N GLY A 6 -4.16 -0.20 7.41
CA GLY A 6 -3.27 -0.48 8.54
C GLY A 6 -2.10 0.51 8.59
N LEU A 7 -1.68 0.91 9.80
CA LEU A 7 -0.42 1.66 9.99
C LEU A 7 0.80 0.71 10.08
N ARG A 8 0.57 -0.48 10.66
CA ARG A 8 1.55 -1.56 10.88
C ARG A 8 1.16 -2.88 10.18
N SER A 9 0.12 -2.85 9.37
CA SER A 9 -0.37 -3.89 8.47
C SER A 9 -0.75 -3.22 7.15
N PHE A 10 -0.92 -3.97 6.06
CA PHE A 10 -1.46 -3.39 4.83
C PHE A 10 -2.91 -2.98 5.07
N LEU A 11 -3.72 -3.93 5.54
CA LEU A 11 -5.15 -3.78 5.70
C LEU A 11 -5.56 -4.44 7.01
N VAL A 12 -6.47 -3.83 7.74
CA VAL A 12 -7.14 -4.44 8.89
C VAL A 12 -8.58 -4.72 8.47
N GLY A 13 -9.03 -5.94 8.70
CA GLY A 13 -10.41 -6.36 8.49
C GLY A 13 -11.10 -6.67 9.81
N TYR A 14 -12.37 -6.32 9.93
CA TYR A 14 -13.25 -6.75 11.02
C TYR A 14 -14.53 -7.37 10.43
N ASP A 15 -14.85 -8.60 10.82
CA ASP A 15 -16.04 -9.32 10.35
C ASP A 15 -17.21 -9.37 11.34
N GLY A 16 -17.05 -8.77 12.52
CA GLY A 16 -18.05 -8.82 13.61
C GLY A 16 -17.57 -9.66 14.79
N GLU A 17 -16.69 -10.64 14.53
CA GLU A 17 -16.18 -11.56 15.55
C GLU A 17 -14.67 -11.39 15.75
N SER A 18 -13.93 -11.20 14.66
CA SER A 18 -12.48 -11.21 14.67
C SER A 18 -11.87 -10.01 13.95
N ILE A 19 -10.68 -9.60 14.41
CA ILE A 19 -9.83 -8.62 13.72
C ILE A 19 -8.75 -9.39 12.98
N THR A 20 -8.70 -9.22 11.67
CA THR A 20 -7.70 -9.85 10.80
C THR A 20 -6.76 -8.80 10.22
N GLU A 21 -5.47 -8.90 10.49
CA GLU A 21 -4.45 -8.05 9.88
C GLU A 21 -3.83 -8.72 8.64
N PHE A 22 -3.94 -8.07 7.50
CA PHE A 22 -3.34 -8.54 6.26
C PHE A 22 -1.92 -7.96 6.10
N ALA A 23 -0.99 -8.84 5.69
CA ALA A 23 0.37 -8.48 5.25
C ALA A 23 1.29 -7.84 6.31
N THR A 24 1.12 -8.18 7.59
CA THR A 24 1.99 -7.74 8.69
C THR A 24 3.47 -8.08 8.44
N ASN A 25 3.76 -9.31 8.00
CA ASN A 25 5.12 -9.78 7.77
C ASN A 25 5.81 -9.15 6.54
N ASP A 26 5.05 -8.71 5.53
CA ASP A 26 5.60 -8.15 4.29
C ASP A 26 6.10 -6.70 4.45
N ILE A 27 5.62 -5.99 5.47
CA ILE A 27 6.00 -4.60 5.75
C ILE A 27 7.50 -4.46 5.94
N SER A 28 8.11 -5.33 6.76
CA SER A 28 9.53 -5.25 7.07
C SER A 28 10.40 -5.44 5.82
N LYS A 29 9.98 -6.34 4.93
CA LYS A 29 10.67 -6.60 3.66
C LYS A 29 10.58 -5.41 2.70
N ILE A 30 9.38 -4.84 2.54
CA ILE A 30 9.18 -3.66 1.68
C ILE A 30 9.94 -2.46 2.25
N ASN A 31 9.90 -2.25 3.57
CA ASN A 31 10.62 -1.15 4.22
C ASN A 31 12.13 -1.23 4.02
N ARG A 32 12.73 -2.43 4.08
CA ARG A 32 14.15 -2.62 3.77
C ARG A 32 14.46 -2.22 2.32
N LEU A 33 13.61 -2.59 1.37
CA LEU A 33 13.77 -2.19 -0.04
C LEU A 33 13.64 -0.67 -0.23
N CYS A 34 12.65 -0.04 0.43
CA CYS A 34 12.48 1.41 0.42
C CYS A 34 13.72 2.13 0.97
N TYR A 35 14.27 1.64 2.09
CA TYR A 35 15.49 2.18 2.68
C TYR A 35 16.68 2.10 1.72
N HIS A 36 16.90 0.97 1.06
CA HIS A 36 17.97 0.85 0.07
C HIS A 36 17.78 1.79 -1.13
N VAL A 37 16.54 2.01 -1.57
CA VAL A 37 16.23 3.01 -2.60
C VAL A 37 16.61 4.41 -2.11
N ASP A 38 16.31 4.77 -0.86
CA ASP A 38 16.67 6.07 -0.29
C ASP A 38 18.19 6.27 -0.21
N VAL A 39 18.94 5.25 0.22
CA VAL A 39 20.41 5.26 0.22
C VAL A 39 20.95 5.48 -1.19
N LEU A 40 20.44 4.76 -2.20
CA LEU A 40 20.85 4.95 -3.59
C LEU A 40 20.52 6.36 -4.08
N MET A 41 19.36 6.91 -3.74
CA MET A 41 18.98 8.28 -4.11
C MET A 41 19.91 9.33 -3.50
N SER A 42 20.29 9.14 -2.22
CA SER A 42 21.28 9.99 -1.54
C SER A 42 22.66 9.91 -2.22
N GLN A 43 23.13 8.71 -2.54
CA GLN A 43 24.39 8.53 -3.27
C GLN A 43 24.34 9.14 -4.68
N ILE A 44 23.19 9.09 -5.35
CA ILE A 44 22.99 9.67 -6.68
C ILE A 44 23.07 11.19 -6.64
N SER A 45 22.51 11.85 -5.62
CA SER A 45 22.53 13.32 -5.52
C SER A 45 23.96 13.86 -5.33
N GLN A 46 24.81 13.11 -4.63
CA GLN A 46 26.20 13.47 -4.36
C GLN A 46 27.19 13.04 -5.45
N CYS A 47 26.79 12.14 -6.36
CA CYS A 47 27.69 11.55 -7.35
C CYS A 47 27.91 12.46 -8.56
N GLN A 48 29.16 12.91 -8.77
CA GLN A 48 29.55 13.73 -9.92
C GLN A 48 29.74 12.91 -11.21
N ILE A 49 30.08 11.63 -11.10
CA ILE A 49 30.41 10.77 -12.26
C ILE A 49 29.12 10.32 -12.97
N LYS A 50 28.87 10.85 -14.18
CA LYS A 50 27.67 10.56 -15.00
C LYS A 50 27.39 9.06 -15.16
N ARG A 51 28.40 8.27 -15.54
CA ARG A 51 28.25 6.81 -15.77
C ARG A 51 27.84 6.06 -14.48
N LYS A 52 28.44 6.42 -13.34
CA LYS A 52 28.11 5.86 -12.03
C LYS A 52 26.70 6.25 -11.61
N ARG A 53 26.33 7.53 -11.78
CA ARG A 53 24.98 8.07 -11.54
C ARG A 53 23.91 7.30 -12.34
N TYR A 54 24.15 7.06 -13.62
CA TYR A 54 23.25 6.29 -14.48
C TYR A 54 23.06 4.85 -14.00
N ARG A 55 24.16 4.14 -13.66
CA ARG A 55 24.09 2.76 -13.14
C ARG A 55 23.28 2.68 -11.83
N MET A 56 23.50 3.62 -10.92
CA MET A 56 22.74 3.69 -9.65
C MET A 56 21.26 4.00 -9.90
N ARG A 57 20.93 4.90 -10.84
CA ARG A 57 19.53 5.15 -11.23
C ARG A 57 18.88 3.87 -11.74
N LYS A 58 19.54 3.14 -12.66
CA LYS A 58 19.05 1.85 -13.15
C LYS A 58 18.82 0.84 -12.02
N ALA A 59 19.74 0.76 -11.05
CA ALA A 59 19.55 -0.07 -9.85
C ALA A 59 18.32 0.37 -9.04
N SER A 60 18.15 1.68 -8.78
CA SER A 60 17.00 2.21 -8.05
C SER A 60 15.67 1.91 -8.76
N HIS A 61 15.64 1.96 -10.09
CA HIS A 61 14.45 1.62 -10.88
C HIS A 61 14.08 0.14 -10.72
N ARG A 62 15.06 -0.78 -10.81
CA ARG A 62 14.83 -2.22 -10.59
C ARG A 62 14.28 -2.50 -9.18
N MET A 63 14.78 -1.80 -8.15
CA MET A 63 14.29 -1.96 -6.79
C MET A 63 12.86 -1.42 -6.62
N ARG A 64 12.53 -0.26 -7.19
CA ARG A 64 11.16 0.28 -7.20
C ARG A 64 10.20 -0.64 -7.95
N GLU A 65 10.63 -1.24 -9.05
CA GLU A 65 9.85 -2.23 -9.79
C GLU A 65 9.60 -3.49 -8.95
N ARG A 66 10.61 -3.97 -8.21
CA ARG A 66 10.46 -5.08 -7.27
C ARG A 66 9.44 -4.76 -6.17
N ILE A 67 9.50 -3.57 -5.58
CA ILE A 67 8.52 -3.11 -4.58
C ILE A 67 7.12 -3.15 -5.20
N ARG A 68 6.93 -2.58 -6.39
CA ARG A 68 5.65 -2.58 -7.09
C ARG A 68 5.11 -4.00 -7.33
N LYS A 69 5.97 -4.92 -7.77
CA LYS A 69 5.60 -6.34 -8.00
C LYS A 69 5.17 -7.03 -6.71
N LEU A 70 5.85 -6.78 -5.59
CA LEU A 70 5.47 -7.31 -4.28
C LEU A 70 4.11 -6.78 -3.81
N VAL A 71 3.89 -5.46 -3.93
CA VAL A 71 2.61 -4.84 -3.59
C VAL A 71 1.48 -5.38 -4.48
N ASP A 72 1.74 -5.56 -5.79
CA ASP A 72 0.75 -6.09 -6.72
C ASP A 72 0.36 -7.54 -6.43
N ASP A 73 1.35 -8.40 -6.11
CA ASP A 73 1.11 -9.77 -5.67
C ASP A 73 0.29 -9.82 -4.38
N LEU A 74 0.64 -8.97 -3.41
CA LEU A 74 -0.14 -8.82 -2.19
C LEU A 74 -1.59 -8.42 -2.48
N HIS A 75 -1.80 -7.41 -3.32
CA HIS A 75 -3.14 -6.95 -3.70
C HIS A 75 -3.97 -8.07 -4.33
N LYS A 76 -3.37 -8.89 -5.19
CA LYS A 76 -4.04 -10.05 -5.80
C LYS A 76 -4.47 -11.06 -4.75
N LYS A 77 -3.56 -11.43 -3.85
CA LYS A 77 -3.82 -12.41 -2.79
C LYS A 77 -4.91 -11.94 -1.83
N VAL A 78 -4.79 -10.71 -1.31
CA VAL A 78 -5.75 -10.15 -0.37
C VAL A 78 -7.12 -9.97 -1.04
N ALA A 79 -7.18 -9.43 -2.25
CA ALA A 79 -8.46 -9.30 -2.97
C ALA A 79 -9.12 -10.66 -3.19
N HIS A 80 -8.34 -11.68 -3.60
CA HIS A 80 -8.84 -13.03 -3.81
C HIS A 80 -9.44 -13.65 -2.54
N VAL A 81 -8.75 -13.52 -1.40
CA VAL A 81 -9.24 -13.99 -0.09
C VAL A 81 -10.56 -13.29 0.26
N LEU A 82 -10.62 -11.96 0.11
CA LEU A 82 -11.80 -11.18 0.48
C LEU A 82 -13.04 -11.58 -0.33
N VAL A 83 -12.92 -11.68 -1.66
CA VAL A 83 -14.07 -12.00 -2.53
C VAL A 83 -14.49 -13.46 -2.46
N ASN A 84 -13.66 -14.35 -1.92
CA ASN A 84 -14.02 -15.76 -1.73
C ASN A 84 -14.73 -16.01 -0.41
N HIS A 85 -14.35 -15.28 0.64
CA HIS A 85 -14.86 -15.54 1.98
C HIS A 85 -16.02 -14.63 2.38
N TYR A 86 -16.20 -13.49 1.72
CA TYR A 86 -17.22 -12.52 2.08
C TYR A 86 -18.11 -12.15 0.89
N LYS A 87 -19.43 -12.15 1.13
CA LYS A 87 -20.45 -11.67 0.17
C LYS A 87 -20.64 -10.15 0.21
N LEU A 88 -20.28 -9.52 1.32
CA LEU A 88 -20.40 -8.09 1.57
C LEU A 88 -19.10 -7.53 2.19
N ILE A 89 -18.53 -6.53 1.52
CA ILE A 89 -17.29 -5.87 1.92
C ILE A 89 -17.53 -4.36 2.04
N PHE A 90 -17.24 -3.79 3.21
CA PHE A 90 -17.21 -2.34 3.41
C PHE A 90 -15.78 -1.84 3.17
N LEU A 91 -15.61 -1.03 2.13
CA LEU A 91 -14.33 -0.48 1.72
C LEU A 91 -14.30 1.02 2.06
N PRO A 92 -13.36 1.49 2.90
CA PRO A 92 -13.29 2.89 3.24
C PRO A 92 -12.76 3.70 2.07
N THR A 93 -13.20 4.94 1.95
CA THR A 93 -12.62 5.89 0.99
C THR A 93 -11.23 6.32 1.47
N PHE A 94 -10.19 5.77 0.84
CA PHE A 94 -8.80 6.15 1.12
C PHE A 94 -8.44 7.46 0.41
N ASN A 95 -8.65 8.61 1.07
CA ASN A 95 -8.11 9.91 0.62
C ASN A 95 -6.60 10.02 0.93
N SER A 96 -5.82 9.06 0.44
CA SER A 96 -4.39 8.97 0.72
C SER A 96 -3.63 10.23 0.29
N SER A 97 -4.07 10.92 -0.76
CA SER A 97 -3.52 12.22 -1.19
C SER A 97 -3.63 13.30 -0.13
N GLU A 98 -4.79 13.43 0.54
CA GLU A 98 -5.01 14.39 1.63
C GLU A 98 -4.23 13.99 2.89
N MET A 99 -4.21 12.70 3.20
CA MET A 99 -3.59 12.16 4.41
C MET A 99 -2.05 12.26 4.43
N VAL A 100 -1.40 12.41 3.27
CA VAL A 100 0.07 12.54 3.18
C VAL A 100 0.59 13.95 2.90
N VAL A 101 -0.28 14.95 2.75
CA VAL A 101 0.17 16.35 2.54
C VAL A 101 0.96 16.82 3.75
N LYS A 102 2.26 17.16 3.56
CA LYS A 102 3.19 17.45 4.67
C LYS A 102 2.68 18.50 5.67
N TYR A 103 2.02 19.55 5.19
CA TYR A 103 1.49 20.65 6.01
C TYR A 103 0.19 20.29 6.76
N ARG A 104 -0.61 19.35 6.25
CA ARG A 104 -1.94 19.01 6.80
C ARG A 104 -2.02 17.63 7.45
N ARG A 105 -1.00 16.78 7.24
CA ARG A 105 -0.99 15.41 7.75
C ARG A 105 -0.71 15.39 9.25
N LYS A 106 -1.47 14.56 9.96
CA LYS A 106 -1.21 14.20 11.37
C LYS A 106 -0.30 12.97 11.51
N LEU A 107 0.08 12.36 10.38
CA LEU A 107 0.92 11.16 10.33
C LEU A 107 2.42 11.53 10.34
N ASN A 108 3.22 10.70 11.02
CA ASN A 108 4.67 10.78 10.91
C ASN A 108 5.16 10.43 9.47
N SER A 109 6.40 10.76 9.13
CA SER A 109 6.97 10.52 7.78
C SER A 109 6.95 9.05 7.36
N LYS A 110 7.16 8.13 8.32
CA LYS A 110 7.17 6.69 8.09
C LYS A 110 5.79 6.16 7.71
N SER A 111 4.75 6.52 8.46
CA SER A 111 3.36 6.13 8.20
C SER A 111 2.85 6.70 6.88
N ALA A 112 3.18 7.96 6.56
CA ALA A 112 2.85 8.55 5.26
C ALA A 112 3.52 7.80 4.10
N ARG A 113 4.79 7.41 4.25
CA ARG A 113 5.51 6.60 3.26
C ARG A 113 4.87 5.22 3.09
N HIS A 114 4.51 4.55 4.18
CA HIS A 114 3.80 3.27 4.11
C HIS A 114 2.48 3.42 3.32
N LEU A 115 1.66 4.41 3.67
CA LEU A 115 0.36 4.65 3.01
C LEU A 115 0.50 4.84 1.49
N LEU A 116 1.54 5.57 1.05
CA LEU A 116 1.84 5.74 -0.37
C LEU A 116 2.38 4.47 -1.04
N THR A 117 3.25 3.74 -0.34
CA THR A 117 3.84 2.51 -0.87
C THR A 117 2.78 1.46 -1.15
N TRP A 118 1.77 1.38 -0.28
CA TRP A 118 0.67 0.42 -0.41
C TRP A 118 -0.30 0.70 -1.54
N SER A 119 -0.35 1.93 -2.08
CA SER A 119 -1.20 2.23 -3.24
C SER A 119 -2.67 1.76 -3.06
N HIS A 120 -3.28 2.04 -1.90
CA HIS A 120 -4.64 1.59 -1.53
C HIS A 120 -5.72 1.90 -2.56
N TYR A 121 -5.58 2.99 -3.31
CA TYR A 121 -6.46 3.33 -4.42
C TYR A 121 -6.43 2.27 -5.53
N ILE A 122 -5.24 1.78 -5.88
CA ILE A 122 -5.05 0.71 -6.88
C ILE A 122 -5.66 -0.60 -6.36
N PHE A 123 -5.44 -0.92 -5.08
CA PHE A 123 -6.08 -2.06 -4.43
C PHE A 123 -7.60 -1.97 -4.50
N SER A 124 -8.17 -0.81 -4.19
CA SER A 124 -9.62 -0.57 -4.23
C SER A 124 -10.20 -0.84 -5.62
N LYS A 125 -9.54 -0.36 -6.69
CA LYS A 125 -9.93 -0.66 -8.07
C LYS A 125 -9.90 -2.16 -8.38
N ARG A 126 -8.82 -2.84 -7.98
CA ARG A 126 -8.66 -4.28 -8.18
C ARG A 126 -9.72 -5.08 -7.43
N LEU A 127 -10.01 -4.72 -6.19
CA LEU A 127 -11.01 -5.40 -5.36
C LEU A 127 -12.40 -5.27 -5.98
N MET A 128 -12.82 -4.07 -6.40
CA MET A 128 -14.10 -3.86 -7.06
C MET A 128 -14.22 -4.70 -8.34
N GLN A 129 -13.18 -4.73 -9.18
CA GLN A 129 -13.17 -5.54 -10.39
C GLN A 129 -13.30 -7.04 -10.10
N GLN A 130 -12.64 -7.55 -9.05
CA GLN A 130 -12.75 -8.95 -8.66
C GLN A 130 -14.11 -9.27 -8.04
N ALA A 131 -14.66 -8.34 -7.27
CA ALA A 131 -15.96 -8.50 -6.62
C ALA A 131 -17.10 -8.55 -7.65
N GLU A 132 -17.07 -7.67 -8.65
CA GLU A 132 -18.02 -7.67 -9.77
C GLU A 132 -18.05 -9.03 -10.49
N ARG A 133 -16.88 -9.60 -10.78
CA ARG A 133 -16.75 -10.92 -11.43
C ARG A 133 -17.28 -12.08 -10.59
N LYS A 134 -17.41 -11.92 -9.26
CA LYS A 134 -17.83 -12.96 -8.33
C LYS A 134 -19.20 -12.68 -7.68
N GLY A 135 -19.88 -11.61 -8.06
CA GLY A 135 -21.15 -11.21 -7.47
C GLY A 135 -21.05 -10.80 -6.00
N VAL A 136 -19.90 -10.26 -5.58
CA VAL A 136 -19.68 -9.76 -4.21
C VAL A 136 -20.04 -8.28 -4.14
N LEU A 137 -20.82 -7.88 -3.14
CA LEU A 137 -21.21 -6.49 -2.94
C LEU A 137 -20.10 -5.73 -2.20
N VAL A 138 -19.60 -4.64 -2.82
CA VAL A 138 -18.63 -3.73 -2.21
C VAL A 138 -19.31 -2.40 -1.94
N VAL A 139 -19.49 -2.06 -0.67
CA VAL A 139 -20.05 -0.78 -0.23
C VAL A 139 -18.93 0.15 0.15
N ARG A 140 -18.87 1.33 -0.47
CA ARG A 140 -17.91 2.36 -0.08
C ARG A 140 -18.42 3.10 1.16
N ALA A 141 -17.65 3.03 2.24
CA ALA A 141 -17.95 3.79 3.45
C ALA A 141 -17.27 5.16 3.37
N GLU A 142 -18.08 6.21 3.23
CA GLU A 142 -17.63 7.61 3.32
C GLU A 142 -17.42 8.00 4.79
N GLY A 143 -16.39 7.43 5.41
CA GLY A 143 -15.90 7.89 6.69
C GLY A 143 -14.71 8.80 6.46
N LYS A 144 -14.81 10.07 6.88
CA LYS A 144 -13.59 10.86 7.14
C LYS A 144 -12.78 10.09 8.17
N LEU A 145 -11.73 9.38 7.73
CA LEU A 145 -10.78 8.73 8.62
C LEU A 145 -10.01 9.84 9.34
N TYR A 146 -10.56 10.28 10.47
CA TYR A 146 -9.85 11.14 11.41
C TYR A 146 -8.77 10.29 12.08
N LEU A 147 -7.59 10.24 11.47
CA LEU A 147 -6.33 9.98 12.18
C LEU A 147 -5.79 11.29 12.74
#